data_AF-A0A6I7XM38-F1
#
_entry.id   AF-A0A6I7XM38-F1
#
_cell.length_a   1.000
_cell.length_b   1.000
_cell.length_c   1.000
_cell.angle_alpha   90.00
_cell.angle_beta   90.00
_cell.angle_gamma   90.00
#
_symmetry.space_group_name_H-M   'P 1'
#
loop_
_entity.id
_entity.type
_entity.pdbx_description
1 polymer ?
#
loop_
_entity_poly.entity_id
_entity_poly.type
_entity_poly.pdbx_seq_one_letter_code
_entity_poly.pdbx_strand_id
1 'polypeptide(L)'
;MGNEIKRYVISTLIFTWTLWGLLISLIRLNITTFGTPLAMILFVFGGIMPAIIAISLKKKYGSQEEFRSFIKNIVNPKHHFAWYILIIILAFISCYLPTIFGGAKMQTPLYVALLSFPIMIVGGGLEEIGWRGFLQPALQKRFSVFLSTVIVSGIWAIWHWPLWFIPGTNQTQRDFIAFIITTMAVSFLLTTIFNVTKSIFMCLIFHALLNSFWSVYVPNDKVLPAIPTLVFGIFVFIVCKVVIKRKNFLLIK
;
A
#
# COMPACT_ATOMS: atom_id res chain seq x y z
N MET A 1 1.20 20.99 12.12
CA MET A 1 0.76 19.68 11.60
C MET A 1 -0.07 19.73 10.31
N GLY A 2 -0.90 20.75 10.06
CA GLY A 2 -1.60 20.85 8.75
C GLY A 2 -0.65 21.00 7.55
N ASN A 3 0.46 21.72 7.74
CA ASN A 3 1.43 22.01 6.67
C ASN A 3 2.29 20.80 6.29
N GLU A 4 2.57 19.85 7.19
CA GLU A 4 3.35 18.63 6.87
C GLU A 4 2.56 17.67 5.99
N ILE A 5 1.26 17.45 6.27
CA ILE A 5 0.37 16.61 5.45
C ILE A 5 0.28 17.20 4.05
N LYS A 6 0.03 18.51 3.93
CA LYS A 6 -0.03 19.20 2.63
C LYS A 6 1.30 19.07 1.86
N ARG A 7 2.43 19.37 2.51
CA ARG A 7 3.76 19.25 1.88
C ARG A 7 4.01 17.83 1.39
N TYR A 8 3.73 16.83 2.23
CA TYR A 8 3.90 15.42 1.87
C TYR A 8 3.06 15.05 0.65
N VAL A 9 1.74 15.24 0.71
CA VAL A 9 0.83 14.85 -0.37
C VAL A 9 1.15 15.57 -1.67
N ILE A 10 1.35 16.89 -1.63
CA ILE A 10 1.64 17.70 -2.82
C ILE A 10 2.98 17.27 -3.43
N SER A 11 4.05 17.16 -2.63
CA SER A 11 5.35 16.73 -3.16
C SER A 11 5.29 15.31 -3.72
N THR A 12 4.67 14.36 -3.01
CA THR A 12 4.52 12.98 -3.49
C THR A 12 3.78 12.94 -4.82
N LEU A 13 2.66 13.65 -4.96
CA LEU A 13 1.91 13.70 -6.22
C LEU A 13 2.74 14.36 -7.34
N ILE A 14 3.31 15.54 -7.11
CA ILE A 14 4.11 16.24 -8.13
C ILE A 14 5.25 15.37 -8.64
N PHE A 15 6.13 14.88 -7.75
CA PHE A 15 7.29 14.13 -8.18
C PHE A 15 6.93 12.80 -8.84
N THR A 16 5.92 12.09 -8.33
CA THR A 16 5.48 10.83 -8.94
C THR A 16 4.87 11.08 -10.32
N TRP A 17 3.93 12.02 -10.42
CA TRP A 17 3.20 12.29 -11.66
C TRP A 17 4.11 12.90 -12.72
N THR A 18 5.15 13.64 -12.33
CA THR A 18 6.19 14.07 -13.28
C THR A 18 6.95 12.88 -13.85
N LEU A 19 7.41 11.94 -13.01
CA LEU A 19 8.16 10.76 -13.49
C LEU A 19 7.30 9.85 -14.38
N TRP A 20 6.08 9.55 -13.94
CA TRP A 20 5.16 8.73 -14.72
C TRP A 20 4.62 9.47 -15.95
N GLY A 21 4.39 10.78 -15.87
CA GLY A 21 4.01 11.62 -17.02
C GLY A 21 5.11 11.69 -18.09
N LEU A 22 6.38 11.77 -17.67
CA LEU A 22 7.52 11.66 -18.55
C LEU A 22 7.54 10.27 -19.21
N LEU A 23 7.37 9.20 -18.43
CA LEU A 23 7.32 7.84 -18.96
C LEU A 23 6.20 7.66 -20.00
N ILE A 24 5.00 8.16 -19.74
CA ILE A 24 3.88 8.15 -20.70
C ILE A 24 4.29 8.83 -22.00
N SER A 25 4.89 10.03 -21.90
CA SER A 25 5.34 10.80 -23.07
C SER A 25 6.41 10.05 -23.87
N LEU A 26 7.41 9.47 -23.20
CA LEU A 26 8.49 8.72 -23.85
C LEU A 26 7.98 7.47 -24.58
N ILE A 27 7.01 6.76 -23.99
CA ILE A 27 6.39 5.60 -24.65
C ILE A 27 5.58 6.04 -25.87
N ARG A 28 4.78 7.11 -25.76
CA ARG A 28 3.97 7.63 -26.88
C ARG A 28 4.81 8.18 -28.03
N LEU A 29 6.01 8.68 -27.76
CA LEU A 29 6.98 9.12 -28.75
C LEU A 29 7.81 7.96 -29.34
N ASN A 30 7.52 6.71 -28.97
CA ASN A 30 8.26 5.50 -29.38
C ASN A 30 9.76 5.54 -29.01
N ILE A 31 10.15 6.34 -28.00
CA ILE A 31 11.53 6.41 -27.50
C ILE A 31 11.84 5.19 -26.62
N THR A 32 10.83 4.65 -25.95
CA THR A 32 10.95 3.48 -25.09
C THR A 32 9.65 2.69 -25.02
N THR A 33 9.68 1.49 -24.46
CA THR A 33 8.50 0.67 -24.19
C THR A 33 8.52 0.18 -22.76
N PHE A 34 7.35 -0.14 -22.20
CA PHE A 34 7.28 -0.68 -20.84
C PHE A 34 8.04 -2.01 -20.78
N GLY A 35 8.90 -2.15 -19.79
CA GLY A 35 9.80 -3.30 -19.60
C GLY A 35 11.26 -3.01 -19.97
N THR A 36 11.55 -1.95 -20.74
CA THR A 36 12.95 -1.53 -20.98
C THR A 36 13.59 -0.95 -19.70
N PRO A 37 14.93 -0.92 -19.59
CA PRO A 37 15.60 -0.34 -18.43
C PRO A 37 15.20 1.11 -18.15
N LEU A 38 15.14 1.97 -19.17
CA LEU A 38 14.74 3.37 -19.02
C LEU A 38 13.31 3.49 -18.48
N ALA A 39 12.37 2.70 -19.01
CA ALA A 39 10.99 2.70 -18.56
C ALA A 39 10.86 2.22 -17.11
N MET A 40 11.55 1.14 -16.76
CA MET A 40 11.53 0.57 -15.41
C MET A 40 12.14 1.53 -14.38
N ILE A 41 13.20 2.26 -14.72
CA ILE A 41 13.78 3.28 -13.84
C ILE A 41 12.72 4.35 -13.51
N LEU A 42 12.10 4.96 -14.52
CA LEU A 42 11.08 6.00 -14.29
C LEU A 42 9.86 5.44 -13.53
N PHE A 43 9.43 4.24 -13.86
CA PHE A 43 8.31 3.57 -13.21
C PHE A 43 8.58 3.32 -11.72
N VAL A 44 9.71 2.68 -11.41
CA VAL A 44 10.10 2.32 -10.03
C VAL A 44 10.38 3.57 -9.20
N PHE A 45 11.11 4.55 -9.73
CA PHE A 45 11.39 5.80 -9.00
C PHE A 45 10.11 6.59 -8.70
N GLY A 46 9.14 6.58 -9.63
CA GLY A 46 7.80 7.11 -9.35
C GLY A 46 7.13 6.35 -8.21
N GLY A 47 7.15 5.01 -8.25
CA GLY A 47 6.55 4.14 -7.25
C GLY A 47 7.12 4.31 -5.83
N ILE A 48 8.43 4.50 -5.68
CA ILE A 48 9.08 4.67 -4.36
C ILE A 48 9.08 6.12 -3.85
N MET A 49 8.55 7.07 -4.61
CA MET A 49 8.52 8.49 -4.24
C MET A 49 7.79 8.78 -2.91
N PRO A 50 6.67 8.11 -2.54
CA PRO A 50 6.06 8.23 -1.22
C PRO A 50 7.06 7.98 -0.07
N ALA A 51 7.98 7.03 -0.23
CA ALA A 51 9.02 6.73 0.74
C ALA A 51 10.11 7.81 0.77
N ILE A 52 10.63 8.20 -0.40
CA ILE A 52 11.68 9.23 -0.54
C ILE A 52 11.22 10.55 0.10
N ILE A 53 10.01 11.00 -0.21
CA ILE A 53 9.46 12.25 0.32
C ILE A 53 9.26 12.14 1.84
N ALA A 54 8.74 11.03 2.35
CA ALA A 54 8.58 10.83 3.80
C ALA A 54 9.91 10.88 4.55
N ILE A 55 10.93 10.16 4.06
CA ILE A 55 12.28 10.14 4.63
C ILE A 55 12.89 11.54 4.60
N SER A 56 12.75 12.25 3.47
CA SER A 56 13.29 13.60 3.29
C SER A 56 12.65 14.61 4.24
N LEU A 57 11.33 14.57 4.40
CA LEU A 57 10.62 15.44 5.32
C LEU A 57 10.94 15.11 6.79
N LYS A 58 11.04 13.83 7.15
CA LYS A 58 11.46 13.41 8.50
C LYS A 58 12.88 13.88 8.83
N LYS A 59 13.81 13.78 7.88
CA LYS A 59 15.19 14.27 8.05
C LYS A 59 15.25 15.80 8.17
N LYS A 60 14.43 16.52 7.42
CA LYS A 60 14.46 17.99 7.35
C LYS A 60 13.75 18.67 8.53
N TYR A 61 12.65 18.11 8.99
CA TYR A 61 11.77 18.76 9.98
C TYR A 61 11.65 18.01 11.31
N GLY A 62 12.05 16.74 11.37
CA GLY A 62 12.07 15.97 12.61
C GLY A 62 13.37 16.14 13.39
N SER A 63 13.35 15.79 14.67
CA SER A 63 14.58 15.70 15.45
C SER A 63 15.44 14.53 14.98
N GLN A 64 16.74 14.54 15.33
CA GLN A 64 17.63 13.42 15.02
C GLN A 64 17.16 12.09 15.62
N GLU A 65 16.57 12.13 16.81
CA GLU A 65 16.01 10.95 17.48
C GLU A 65 14.76 10.44 16.77
N GLU A 66 13.85 11.33 16.37
CA GLU A 66 12.66 10.98 15.61
C GLU A 66 13.03 10.35 14.27
N PHE A 67 14.02 10.91 13.57
CA PHE A 67 14.51 10.36 12.31
C PHE A 67 15.14 8.99 12.48
N ARG A 68 16.02 8.81 13.49
CA ARG A 68 16.63 7.50 13.79
C ARG A 68 15.59 6.45 14.15
N SER A 69 14.60 6.81 14.98
CA SER A 69 13.50 5.93 15.35
C SER A 69 12.65 5.54 14.13
N PHE A 70 12.38 6.50 13.24
CA PHE A 70 11.67 6.26 11.99
C PHE A 70 12.40 5.25 11.09
N ILE A 71 13.69 5.48 10.82
CA ILE A 71 14.50 4.55 10.01
C ILE A 71 14.58 3.17 10.67
N LYS A 72 14.80 3.10 11.98
CA LYS A 72 14.82 1.83 12.71
C LYS A 72 13.49 1.07 12.56
N ASN A 73 12.35 1.77 12.60
CA ASN A 73 11.03 1.16 12.46
C ASN A 73 10.80 0.55 11.05
N ILE A 74 11.35 1.16 10.00
CA ILE A 74 11.27 0.65 8.62
C ILE A 74 11.94 -0.71 8.48
N VAL A 75 13.06 -0.93 9.18
CA VAL A 75 13.90 -2.13 9.04
C VAL A 75 13.86 -3.06 10.27
N ASN A 76 12.84 -2.93 11.14
CA ASN A 76 12.77 -3.72 12.38
C ASN A 76 11.92 -5.00 12.20
N PRO A 77 12.54 -6.19 12.05
CA PRO A 77 11.83 -7.46 11.98
C PRO A 77 11.46 -8.03 13.37
N LYS A 78 11.72 -7.32 14.47
CA LYS A 78 11.47 -7.88 15.81
C LYS A 78 9.99 -7.89 16.15
N HIS A 79 9.32 -8.98 15.82
CA HIS A 79 7.93 -9.26 16.17
C HIS A 79 7.73 -10.76 16.43
N HIS A 80 6.71 -11.09 17.24
CA HIS A 80 6.34 -12.48 17.49
C HIS A 80 5.97 -13.21 16.19
N PHE A 81 6.43 -14.45 16.00
CA PHE A 81 6.24 -15.23 14.77
C PHE A 81 4.78 -15.32 14.30
N ALA A 82 3.82 -15.38 15.24
CA ALA A 82 2.39 -15.36 14.95
C ALA A 82 1.94 -14.15 14.11
N TRP A 83 2.59 -12.99 14.22
CA TRP A 83 2.29 -11.82 13.38
C TRP A 83 2.63 -12.06 11.92
N TYR A 84 3.72 -12.77 11.63
CA TYR A 84 4.11 -13.12 10.26
C TYR A 84 3.13 -14.10 9.63
N ILE A 85 2.71 -15.12 10.38
CA ILE A 85 1.66 -16.03 9.92
C ILE A 85 0.36 -15.26 9.64
N LEU A 86 -0.03 -14.35 10.55
CA LEU A 86 -1.25 -13.58 10.40
C LEU A 86 -1.23 -12.72 9.13
N ILE A 87 -0.15 -11.98 8.86
CA ILE A 87 -0.09 -11.13 7.66
C ILE A 87 -0.08 -11.96 6.37
N ILE A 88 0.52 -13.15 6.37
CA ILE A 88 0.46 -14.08 5.24
C ILE A 88 -0.98 -14.55 4.99
N ILE A 89 -1.68 -14.98 6.05
CA ILE A 89 -3.08 -15.43 5.96
C ILE A 89 -3.98 -14.28 5.48
N LEU A 90 -3.85 -13.09 6.07
CA LEU A 90 -4.65 -11.92 5.68
C LEU A 90 -4.40 -11.53 4.21
N ALA A 91 -3.15 -11.58 3.75
CA ALA A 91 -2.80 -11.28 2.36
C ALA A 91 -3.40 -12.31 1.40
N PHE A 92 -3.27 -13.60 1.73
CA PHE A 92 -3.84 -14.69 0.93
C PHE A 92 -5.38 -14.62 0.86
N ILE A 93 -6.06 -14.40 1.99
CA ILE A 93 -7.53 -14.26 1.98
C ILE A 93 -7.93 -13.06 1.11
N SER A 94 -7.24 -11.93 1.25
CA SER A 94 -7.56 -10.70 0.50
C SER A 94 -7.44 -10.88 -1.01
N CYS A 95 -6.47 -11.67 -1.49
CA CYS A 95 -6.29 -11.94 -2.91
C CYS A 95 -7.20 -13.05 -3.43
N TYR A 96 -7.52 -14.06 -2.60
CA TYR A 96 -8.30 -15.23 -3.00
C TYR A 96 -9.81 -14.96 -3.00
N LEU A 97 -10.28 -14.08 -2.12
CA LEU A 97 -11.71 -13.79 -1.97
C LEU A 97 -12.39 -13.35 -3.29
N PRO A 98 -11.82 -12.45 -4.12
CA PRO A 98 -12.37 -12.14 -5.44
C PRO A 98 -12.46 -13.34 -6.38
N THR A 99 -11.59 -14.35 -6.28
CA THR A 99 -11.61 -15.55 -7.12
C THR A 99 -12.90 -16.34 -6.92
N ILE A 100 -13.41 -16.43 -5.69
CA ILE A 100 -14.67 -17.12 -5.36
C ILE A 100 -15.86 -16.49 -6.09
N PHE A 101 -15.81 -15.17 -6.31
CA PHE A 101 -16.86 -14.41 -6.99
C PHE A 101 -16.55 -14.15 -8.47
N GLY A 102 -15.59 -14.88 -9.07
CA GLY A 102 -15.23 -14.74 -10.48
C GLY A 102 -14.53 -13.42 -10.85
N GLY A 103 -13.91 -12.75 -9.87
CA GLY A 103 -13.19 -11.48 -10.00
C GLY A 103 -11.68 -11.58 -10.13
N ALA A 104 -11.14 -12.78 -9.99
CA ALA A 104 -9.73 -13.06 -10.19
C ALA A 104 -9.57 -14.50 -10.66
N LYS A 105 -8.46 -14.80 -11.33
CA LYS A 105 -8.10 -16.17 -11.72
C LYS A 105 -6.65 -16.43 -11.37
N MET A 106 -6.37 -17.66 -10.97
CA MET A 106 -4.99 -18.13 -10.83
C MET A 106 -4.40 -18.27 -12.24
N GLN A 107 -3.42 -17.45 -12.59
CA GLN A 107 -2.76 -17.46 -13.91
C GLN A 107 -1.41 -18.17 -13.87
N THR A 108 -0.76 -18.17 -12.71
CA THR A 108 0.55 -18.81 -12.50
C THR A 108 0.52 -19.72 -11.27
N PRO A 109 1.47 -20.64 -11.11
CA PRO A 109 1.55 -21.48 -9.92
C PRO A 109 1.82 -20.68 -8.63
N LEU A 110 1.33 -21.18 -7.48
CA LEU A 110 1.43 -20.47 -6.21
C LEU A 110 2.87 -20.15 -5.78
N TYR A 111 3.84 -20.99 -6.14
CA TYR A 111 5.25 -20.75 -5.82
C TYR A 111 5.79 -19.45 -6.45
N VAL A 112 5.15 -18.93 -7.51
CA VAL A 112 5.54 -17.65 -8.13
C VAL A 112 5.38 -16.50 -7.15
N ALA A 113 4.40 -16.54 -6.23
CA ALA A 113 4.25 -15.53 -5.18
C ALA A 113 5.49 -15.44 -4.27
N LEU A 114 6.13 -16.58 -4.00
CA LEU A 114 7.38 -16.62 -3.22
C LEU A 114 8.54 -16.03 -4.03
N LEU A 115 8.63 -16.35 -5.33
CA LEU A 115 9.66 -15.83 -6.22
C LEU A 115 9.52 -14.31 -6.48
N SER A 116 8.29 -13.81 -6.57
CA SER A 116 8.02 -12.38 -6.78
C SER A 116 8.17 -11.55 -5.50
N PHE A 117 8.16 -12.17 -4.32
CA PHE A 117 8.16 -11.44 -3.04
C PHE A 117 9.30 -10.42 -2.91
N PRO A 118 10.57 -10.74 -3.23
CA PRO A 118 11.65 -9.76 -3.14
C PRO A 118 11.42 -8.52 -4.02
N ILE A 119 10.94 -8.71 -5.25
CA ILE A 119 10.68 -7.57 -6.15
C ILE A 119 9.44 -6.78 -5.72
N MET A 120 8.46 -7.44 -5.09
CA MET A 120 7.25 -6.78 -4.56
C MET A 120 7.50 -5.96 -3.29
N ILE A 121 8.63 -6.13 -2.62
CA ILE A 121 9.09 -5.17 -1.61
C ILE A 121 9.29 -3.80 -2.26
N VAL A 122 9.93 -3.76 -3.43
CA VAL A 122 10.13 -2.51 -4.19
C VAL A 122 8.84 -2.09 -4.91
N GLY A 123 8.12 -3.04 -5.50
CA GLY A 123 6.90 -2.82 -6.27
C GLY A 123 5.63 -2.53 -5.46
N GLY A 124 5.74 -2.22 -4.18
CA GLY A 124 4.61 -1.80 -3.35
C GLY A 124 4.94 -1.71 -1.87
N GLY A 125 5.75 -2.62 -1.34
CA GLY A 125 6.12 -2.63 0.07
C GLY A 125 6.74 -1.30 0.55
N LEU A 126 7.66 -0.72 -0.21
CA LEU A 126 8.33 0.54 0.13
C LEU A 126 7.37 1.73 0.22
N GLU A 127 6.23 1.69 -0.48
CA GLU A 127 5.23 2.76 -0.39
C GLU A 127 4.73 2.99 1.04
N GLU A 128 4.69 1.91 1.85
CA GLU A 128 4.20 1.94 3.23
C GLU A 128 5.04 2.82 4.16
N ILE A 129 6.30 3.09 3.80
CA ILE A 129 7.14 4.08 4.48
C ILE A 129 6.46 5.46 4.44
N GLY A 130 5.86 5.79 3.31
CA GLY A 130 5.09 7.00 3.11
C GLY A 130 3.69 6.91 3.73
N TRP A 131 2.92 5.91 3.32
CA TRP A 131 1.51 5.82 3.71
C TRP A 131 1.32 5.54 5.20
N ARG A 132 1.98 4.51 5.74
CA ARG A 132 1.81 4.07 7.15
C ARG A 132 2.87 4.68 8.06
N GLY A 133 4.06 4.96 7.53
CA GLY A 133 5.11 5.64 8.28
C GLY A 133 4.91 7.14 8.47
N PHE A 134 4.26 7.82 7.52
CA PHE A 134 4.15 9.29 7.55
C PHE A 134 2.70 9.78 7.53
N LEU A 135 1.94 9.49 6.47
CA LEU A 135 0.64 10.13 6.22
C LEU A 135 -0.44 9.66 7.19
N GLN A 136 -0.57 8.35 7.39
CA GLN A 136 -1.58 7.76 8.27
C GLN A 136 -1.43 8.24 9.73
N PRO A 137 -0.23 8.22 10.36
CA PRO A 137 -0.04 8.77 11.71
C PRO A 137 -0.32 10.27 11.79
N ALA A 138 0.06 11.05 10.76
CA ALA A 138 -0.18 12.49 10.74
C ALA A 138 -1.68 12.82 10.68
N LEU A 139 -2.45 12.08 9.89
CA LEU A 139 -3.91 12.21 9.80
C LEU A 139 -4.61 11.78 11.09
N GLN A 140 -4.17 10.67 11.71
CA GLN A 140 -4.76 10.17 12.96
C GLN A 140 -4.58 11.11 14.16
N LYS A 141 -3.67 12.10 14.08
CA LYS A 141 -3.56 13.17 15.08
C LYS A 141 -4.67 14.22 14.97
N ARG A 142 -5.42 14.24 13.87
CA ARG A 142 -6.46 15.25 13.57
C ARG A 142 -7.84 14.65 13.31
N PHE A 143 -7.88 13.41 12.86
CA PHE A 143 -9.09 12.72 12.46
C PHE A 143 -9.19 11.35 13.15
N SER A 144 -10.39 10.77 13.14
CA SER A 144 -10.56 9.39 13.61
C SER A 144 -9.73 8.43 12.76
N VAL A 145 -9.41 7.24 13.30
CA VAL A 145 -8.69 6.21 12.57
C VAL A 145 -9.40 5.86 11.26
N PHE A 146 -10.73 5.70 11.32
CA PHE A 146 -11.55 5.39 10.15
C PHE A 146 -11.43 6.47 9.07
N LEU A 147 -11.65 7.74 9.44
CA LEU A 147 -11.58 8.85 8.47
C LEU A 147 -10.16 9.01 7.92
N SER A 148 -9.13 8.83 8.76
CA SER A 148 -7.73 8.84 8.32
C SER A 148 -7.46 7.76 7.28
N THR A 149 -7.95 6.53 7.49
CA THR A 149 -7.82 5.43 6.53
C THR A 149 -8.49 5.75 5.21
N VAL A 150 -9.72 6.28 5.24
CA VAL A 150 -10.46 6.68 4.02
C VAL A 150 -9.72 7.76 3.25
N ILE A 151 -9.17 8.76 3.95
CA ILE A 151 -8.36 9.82 3.32
C ILE A 151 -7.09 9.23 2.69
N VAL A 152 -6.36 8.36 3.39
CA VAL A 152 -5.16 7.71 2.86
C VAL A 152 -5.49 6.89 1.62
N SER A 153 -6.55 6.08 1.64
CA SER A 153 -6.94 5.29 0.46
C SER A 153 -7.34 6.15 -0.72
N GLY A 154 -8.01 7.28 -0.49
CA GLY A 154 -8.39 8.21 -1.57
C GLY A 154 -7.15 8.85 -2.21
N ILE A 155 -6.22 9.33 -1.39
CA ILE A 155 -4.93 9.88 -1.86
C ILE A 155 -4.13 8.81 -2.60
N TRP A 156 -4.10 7.58 -2.08
CA TRP A 156 -3.38 6.47 -2.67
C TRP A 156 -3.98 6.04 -4.02
N ALA A 157 -5.31 6.05 -4.14
CA ALA A 157 -5.99 5.79 -5.42
C ALA A 157 -5.70 6.87 -6.47
N ILE A 158 -5.78 8.15 -6.07
CA ILE A 158 -5.44 9.29 -6.93
C ILE A 158 -3.98 9.21 -7.35
N TRP A 159 -3.07 8.92 -6.43
CA TRP A 159 -1.64 8.80 -6.71
C TRP A 159 -1.34 7.81 -7.84
N HIS A 160 -2.07 6.68 -7.89
CA HIS A 160 -1.96 5.66 -8.94
C HIS A 160 -2.55 6.04 -10.30
N TRP A 161 -3.35 7.10 -10.40
CA TRP A 161 -4.10 7.45 -11.62
C TRP A 161 -3.26 7.47 -12.92
N PRO A 162 -2.02 8.00 -12.95
CA PRO A 162 -1.23 8.00 -14.18
C PRO A 162 -0.93 6.61 -14.73
N LEU A 163 -0.98 5.54 -13.91
CA LEU A 163 -0.68 4.19 -14.35
C LEU A 163 -1.64 3.69 -15.44
N TRP A 164 -2.90 4.15 -15.44
CA TRP A 164 -3.88 3.83 -16.50
C TRP A 164 -3.46 4.33 -17.88
N PHE A 165 -2.51 5.26 -17.94
CA PHE A 165 -2.06 5.89 -19.18
C PHE A 165 -0.68 5.41 -19.63
N ILE A 166 -0.03 4.50 -18.88
CA ILE A 166 1.26 3.89 -19.23
C ILE A 166 0.98 2.55 -19.95
N PRO A 167 1.13 2.48 -21.29
CA PRO A 167 0.89 1.25 -22.03
C PRO A 167 1.80 0.13 -21.53
N GLY A 168 1.22 -1.07 -21.31
CA GLY A 168 1.94 -2.25 -20.82
C GLY A 168 1.85 -2.49 -19.30
N THR A 169 1.29 -1.57 -18.54
CA THR A 169 0.99 -1.82 -17.11
C THR A 169 -0.31 -2.61 -16.94
N ASN A 170 -0.42 -3.38 -15.86
CA ASN A 170 -1.64 -4.14 -15.50
C ASN A 170 -2.86 -3.22 -15.31
N GLN A 171 -2.63 -1.97 -14.90
CA GLN A 171 -3.65 -0.97 -14.62
C GLN A 171 -4.43 -0.59 -15.89
N THR A 172 -3.79 -0.60 -17.06
CA THR A 172 -4.47 -0.30 -18.34
C THR A 172 -5.65 -1.22 -18.66
N GLN A 173 -5.67 -2.43 -18.10
CA GLN A 173 -6.71 -3.44 -18.30
C GLN A 173 -7.67 -3.55 -17.10
N ARG A 174 -7.49 -2.72 -16.08
CA ARG A 174 -8.24 -2.81 -14.83
C ARG A 174 -9.25 -1.67 -14.72
N ASP A 175 -10.44 -1.99 -14.27
CA ASP A 175 -11.43 -0.96 -13.94
C ASP A 175 -10.95 -0.11 -12.73
N PHE A 176 -11.01 1.20 -12.87
CA PHE A 176 -10.52 2.12 -11.84
C PHE A 176 -11.38 2.12 -10.57
N ILE A 177 -12.69 1.90 -10.70
CA ILE A 177 -13.60 1.81 -9.55
C ILE A 177 -13.30 0.53 -8.76
N ALA A 178 -13.11 -0.59 -9.45
CA ALA A 178 -12.66 -1.84 -8.84
C ALA A 178 -11.32 -1.66 -8.10
N PHE A 179 -10.40 -0.88 -8.68
CA PHE A 179 -9.14 -0.52 -8.04
C PHE A 179 -9.36 0.32 -6.77
N ILE A 180 -10.16 1.39 -6.82
CA ILE A 180 -10.46 2.23 -5.64
C ILE A 180 -11.01 1.37 -4.48
N ILE A 181 -11.97 0.48 -4.76
CA ILE A 181 -12.58 -0.41 -3.76
C ILE A 181 -11.51 -1.32 -3.15
N THR A 182 -10.64 -1.90 -3.98
CA THR A 182 -9.56 -2.78 -3.52
C THR A 182 -8.55 -2.01 -2.67
N THR A 183 -8.14 -0.83 -3.12
CA THR A 183 -7.20 0.08 -2.45
C THR A 183 -7.74 0.51 -1.07
N MET A 184 -9.05 0.78 -0.98
CA MET A 184 -9.75 1.03 0.28
C MET A 184 -9.69 -0.18 1.22
N ALA A 185 -9.99 -1.38 0.70
CA ALA A 185 -9.96 -2.63 1.46
C ALA A 185 -8.58 -2.89 2.09
N VAL A 186 -7.55 -2.84 1.27
CA VAL A 186 -6.15 -2.99 1.67
C VAL A 186 -5.76 -1.91 2.67
N SER A 187 -6.31 -0.71 2.52
CA SER A 187 -6.02 0.39 3.43
C SER A 187 -6.53 0.17 4.84
N PHE A 188 -7.70 -0.46 5.00
CA PHE A 188 -8.19 -0.89 6.31
C PHE A 188 -7.30 -1.96 6.94
N LEU A 189 -6.85 -2.96 6.17
CA LEU A 189 -5.96 -4.01 6.67
C LEU A 189 -4.61 -3.44 7.11
N LEU A 190 -3.96 -2.65 6.26
CA LEU A 190 -2.68 -2.02 6.58
C LEU A 190 -2.80 -1.04 7.75
N THR A 191 -3.88 -0.26 7.84
CA THR A 191 -4.10 0.60 9.02
C THR A 191 -4.26 -0.22 10.29
N THR A 192 -4.96 -1.35 10.21
CA THR A 192 -5.14 -2.26 11.35
C THR A 192 -3.81 -2.83 11.80
N ILE A 193 -3.02 -3.38 10.87
CA ILE A 193 -1.67 -3.92 11.14
C ILE A 193 -0.79 -2.84 11.76
N PHE A 194 -0.74 -1.64 11.15
CA PHE A 194 0.05 -0.53 11.67
C PHE A 194 -0.38 -0.12 13.08
N ASN A 195 -1.68 0.02 13.33
CA ASN A 195 -2.17 0.51 14.60
C ASN A 195 -1.92 -0.46 15.75
N VAL A 196 -1.93 -1.77 15.49
CA VAL A 196 -1.67 -2.80 16.49
C VAL A 196 -0.17 -3.02 16.70
N THR A 197 0.60 -3.12 15.63
CA THR A 197 2.04 -3.46 15.70
C THR A 197 2.95 -2.25 15.86
N LYS A 198 2.45 -1.05 15.54
CA LYS A 198 3.23 0.20 15.40
C LYS A 198 4.45 0.05 14.48
N SER A 199 4.37 -0.84 13.49
CA SER A 199 5.49 -1.23 12.63
C SER A 199 5.22 -0.96 11.16
N ILE A 200 6.08 -0.11 10.57
CA ILE A 200 6.17 0.13 9.14
C ILE A 200 6.68 -1.13 8.45
N PHE A 201 7.68 -1.82 9.03
CA PHE A 201 8.19 -3.08 8.52
C PHE A 201 7.06 -4.12 8.29
N MET A 202 6.16 -4.31 9.26
CA MET A 202 5.03 -5.24 9.10
C MET A 202 4.08 -4.86 7.98
N CYS A 203 3.82 -3.56 7.80
CA CYS A 203 2.99 -3.05 6.71
C CYS A 203 3.66 -3.28 5.34
N LEU A 204 4.95 -2.99 5.25
CA LEU A 204 5.77 -3.19 4.07
C LEU A 204 5.76 -4.67 3.64
N ILE A 205 5.99 -5.59 4.58
CA ILE A 205 5.98 -7.04 4.28
C ILE A 205 4.58 -7.51 3.88
N PHE A 206 3.53 -7.05 4.59
CA PHE A 206 2.15 -7.39 4.23
C PHE A 206 1.78 -6.92 2.81
N HIS A 207 2.12 -5.68 2.45
CA HIS A 207 1.83 -5.14 1.12
C HIS A 207 2.62 -5.88 0.04
N ALA A 208 3.90 -6.20 0.28
CA ALA A 208 4.69 -7.02 -0.63
C ALA A 208 4.09 -8.43 -0.82
N LEU A 209 3.66 -9.09 0.26
CA LEU A 209 2.97 -10.40 0.20
C LEU A 209 1.68 -10.32 -0.61
N LEU A 210 0.88 -9.26 -0.41
CA LEU A 210 -0.36 -9.06 -1.13
C LEU A 210 -0.11 -8.91 -2.64
N ASN A 211 0.85 -8.09 -3.04
CA ASN A 211 1.21 -7.91 -4.45
C ASN A 211 1.78 -9.19 -5.05
N SER A 212 2.56 -9.96 -4.28
CA SER A 212 3.02 -11.28 -4.68
C SER A 212 1.88 -12.24 -4.97
N PHE A 213 0.89 -12.33 -4.09
CA PHE A 213 -0.24 -13.19 -4.34
C PHE A 213 -1.11 -12.70 -5.50
N TRP A 214 -1.22 -11.39 -5.73
CA TRP A 214 -1.90 -10.86 -6.91
C TRP A 214 -1.16 -11.09 -8.23
N SER A 215 0.15 -11.33 -8.20
CA SER A 215 0.88 -11.80 -9.40
C SER A 215 0.49 -13.23 -9.79
N VAL A 216 -0.05 -14.00 -8.84
CA VAL A 216 -0.59 -15.35 -9.04
C VAL A 216 -2.08 -15.32 -9.35
N TYR A 217 -2.86 -14.63 -8.50
CA TYR A 217 -4.30 -14.44 -8.61
C TYR A 217 -4.59 -13.05 -9.20
N VAL A 218 -4.54 -12.97 -10.53
CA VAL A 218 -4.68 -11.70 -11.24
C VAL A 218 -6.14 -11.26 -11.22
N PRO A 219 -6.46 -10.07 -10.65
CA PRO A 219 -7.81 -9.51 -10.70
C PRO A 219 -8.23 -9.18 -12.13
N ASN A 220 -9.51 -9.35 -12.46
CA ASN A 220 -10.08 -8.88 -13.72
C ASN A 220 -10.65 -7.46 -13.59
N ASP A 221 -11.31 -7.00 -14.64
CA ASP A 221 -11.94 -5.69 -14.78
C ASP A 221 -13.28 -5.55 -14.04
N LYS A 222 -13.74 -6.58 -13.33
CA LYS A 222 -15.07 -6.55 -12.68
C LYS A 222 -15.03 -5.82 -11.34
N VAL A 223 -16.01 -4.95 -11.14
CA VAL A 223 -16.19 -4.17 -9.90
C VAL A 223 -16.78 -5.01 -8.76
N LEU A 224 -17.85 -5.77 -9.02
CA LEU A 224 -18.60 -6.49 -7.98
C LEU A 224 -17.71 -7.42 -7.12
N PRO A 225 -16.76 -8.18 -7.69
CA PRO A 225 -15.89 -9.04 -6.90
C PRO A 225 -14.86 -8.33 -6.01
N ALA A 226 -14.69 -7.01 -6.13
CA ALA A 226 -13.85 -6.22 -5.22
C ALA A 226 -14.56 -5.91 -3.89
N ILE A 227 -15.90 -5.91 -3.87
CA ILE A 227 -16.72 -5.59 -2.68
C ILE A 227 -16.47 -6.58 -1.53
N PRO A 228 -16.43 -7.91 -1.74
CA PRO A 228 -16.08 -8.87 -0.68
C PRO A 228 -14.76 -8.55 0.02
N THR A 229 -13.73 -8.17 -0.72
CA THR A 229 -12.43 -7.79 -0.14
C THR A 229 -12.55 -6.54 0.73
N LEU A 230 -13.34 -5.54 0.31
CA LEU A 230 -13.62 -4.37 1.13
C LEU A 230 -14.37 -4.72 2.42
N VAL A 231 -15.41 -5.53 2.32
CA VAL A 231 -16.17 -6.01 3.49
C VAL A 231 -15.24 -6.76 4.45
N PHE A 232 -14.36 -7.63 3.94
CA PHE A 232 -13.36 -8.32 4.72
C PHE A 232 -12.39 -7.37 5.44
N GLY A 233 -11.84 -6.38 4.73
CA GLY A 233 -10.93 -5.38 5.32
C GLY A 233 -11.60 -4.57 6.44
N ILE A 234 -12.84 -4.13 6.23
CA ILE A 234 -13.63 -3.41 7.23
C ILE A 234 -13.97 -4.33 8.42
N PHE A 235 -14.33 -5.59 8.16
CA PHE A 235 -14.62 -6.56 9.21
C PHE A 235 -13.41 -6.78 10.13
N VAL A 236 -12.23 -7.05 9.55
CA VAL A 236 -10.98 -7.19 10.32
C VAL A 236 -10.70 -5.94 11.14
N PHE A 237 -10.86 -4.75 10.54
CA PHE A 237 -10.69 -3.48 11.22
C PHE A 237 -11.62 -3.33 12.44
N ILE A 238 -12.91 -3.64 12.28
CA ILE A 238 -13.90 -3.56 13.37
C ILE A 238 -13.59 -4.57 14.47
N VAL A 239 -13.33 -5.83 14.11
CA VAL A 239 -13.01 -6.90 15.07
C VAL A 239 -11.78 -6.53 15.90
N CYS A 240 -10.69 -6.10 15.25
CA CYS A 240 -9.49 -5.67 15.97
C CYS A 240 -9.78 -4.51 16.92
N LYS A 241 -10.56 -3.51 16.50
CA LYS A 241 -10.94 -2.38 17.36
C LYS A 241 -11.73 -2.84 18.59
N VAL A 242 -12.67 -3.78 18.42
CA VAL A 242 -13.47 -4.33 19.53
C VAL A 242 -12.61 -5.14 20.49
N VAL A 243 -11.73 -6.02 19.98
CA VAL A 243 -10.83 -6.84 20.82
C VAL A 243 -9.88 -5.99 21.65
N ILE A 244 -9.28 -4.95 21.05
CA ILE A 244 -8.37 -4.03 21.76
C ILE A 244 -9.13 -3.26 22.84
N LYS A 245 -10.33 -2.73 22.52
CA LYS A 245 -11.15 -2.02 23.51
C LYS A 245 -11.51 -2.92 24.70
N ARG A 246 -11.83 -4.19 24.46
CA ARG A 246 -12.13 -5.18 25.53
C ARG A 246 -10.91 -5.47 26.40
N LYS A 247 -9.71 -5.67 25.82
CA LYS A 247 -8.49 -5.87 26.62
C LYS A 247 -8.19 -4.69 27.55
N ASN A 248 -8.32 -3.47 27.04
CA ASN A 248 -8.09 -2.28 27.87
C ASN A 248 -9.12 -2.15 29.01
N PHE A 249 -10.37 -2.55 28.78
CA PHE A 249 -11.39 -2.54 29.83
C PHE A 249 -11.12 -3.58 30.94
N LEU A 250 -10.59 -4.76 30.58
CA LEU A 250 -10.26 -5.82 31.54
C LEU A 250 -9.00 -5.52 32.36
N LEU A 251 -8.11 -4.64 31.89
CA LEU A 251 -6.91 -4.20 32.63
C LEU A 251 -7.18 -3.06 33.62
N ILE A 252 -8.39 -2.47 33.59
CA ILE A 252 -8.81 -1.36 34.47
C ILE A 252 -9.69 -1.86 35.63
N LYS A 253 -10.08 -3.15 35.62
CA LYS A 253 -10.73 -3.83 36.74
C LYS A 253 -9.71 -4.63 37.53
#